data_AF-A0A6A0GZV6-F1
#
_entry.id   AF-A0A6A0GZV6-F1
#
_cell.length_a   1.000
_cell.length_b   1.000
_cell.length_c   1.000
_cell.angle_alpha   90.00
_cell.angle_beta   90.00
_cell.angle_gamma   90.00
#
_symmetry.space_group_name_H-M   'P 1'
#
loop_
_entity.id
_entity.type
_entity.pdbx_description
1 polymer ?
#
loop_
_entity_poly.entity_id
_entity_poly.type
_entity_poly.pdbx_seq_one_letter_code
_entity_poly.pdbx_strand_id
1 'polypeptide(L)' 'MICGGELHGVVSWGDGCAKPQKYGIYTRLAVFSDWVEKHNFVLGYPDDE' A
#
# COMPACT_ATOMS: atom_id res chain seq x y z
N MET A 1 -1.74 4.62 -2.15
CA MET A 1 -3.15 5.01 -1.93
C MET A 1 -3.31 5.32 -0.46
N ILE A 2 -3.60 6.57 -0.13
CA ILE A 2 -3.84 7.01 1.24
C ILE A 2 -5.33 7.08 1.49
N CYS A 3 -5.81 6.46 2.56
CA CYS A 3 -7.19 6.57 3.03
C CYS A 3 -7.14 6.85 4.53
N GLY A 4 -7.91 7.82 5.04
CA GLY A 4 -7.90 8.13 6.47
C GLY A 4 -6.57 8.59 7.08
N GLY A 5 -5.55 8.89 6.26
CA GLY A 5 -4.20 9.23 6.72
C GLY A 5 -3.21 8.05 6.70
N GLU A 6 -3.67 6.83 6.40
CA GLU A 6 -2.85 5.62 6.38
C GLU A 6 -2.52 5.18 4.94
N LEU A 7 -1.46 4.39 4.75
CA LEU A 7 -1.09 3.84 3.45
C LEU A 7 -1.70 2.45 3.22
N HIS A 8 -2.70 2.38 2.34
CA HIS A 8 -3.44 1.14 2.06
C HIS A 8 -2.88 0.35 0.88
N GLY A 9 -2.13 1.01 0.00
CA GLY A 9 -1.62 0.33 -1.18
C GLY A 9 -0.52 1.05 -1.94
N VAL A 10 0.33 0.27 -2.59
CA VAL A 10 1.37 0.72 -3.52
C VAL A 10 0.83 0.58 -4.94
N VAL A 11 1.15 1.54 -5.81
CA VAL A 11 0.78 1.47 -7.24
C VAL A 11 1.34 0.16 -7.81
N SER A 12 0.50 -0.63 -8.47
CA SER A 12 0.92 -1.89 -9.09
C SER A 12 0.87 -1.76 -10.61
N TRP A 13 -0.32 -1.67 -11.20
CA TRP A 13 -0.50 -1.59 -12.66
C TRP A 13 -1.89 -1.07 -13.03
N GLY A 14 -2.17 -0.99 -14.34
CA GLY A 14 -3.49 -0.70 -14.89
C GLY A 14 -3.56 -0.99 -16.40
N ASP A 15 -4.77 -1.11 -16.95
CA ASP A 15 -4.99 -1.19 -18.40
C ASP A 15 -4.94 0.22 -19.00
N GLY A 16 -3.73 0.68 -19.32
CA GLY A 16 -3.47 2.08 -19.67
C GLY A 16 -3.71 3.02 -18.49
N CYS A 17 -3.96 4.29 -18.80
CA CYS A 17 -4.14 5.34 -17.78
C CYS A 17 -5.48 6.05 -17.99
N ALA A 18 -6.26 6.19 -16.91
CA ALA A 18 -7.53 6.93 -16.88
C ALA A 18 -8.56 6.55 -17.96
N LYS A 19 -8.53 5.30 -18.45
CA LYS A 19 -9.53 4.82 -19.40
C LYS A 19 -10.90 4.62 -18.71
N PRO A 20 -12.02 4.94 -19.38
CA PRO A 20 -13.35 4.65 -18.85
C PRO A 20 -13.49 3.18 -18.44
N GLN A 21 -14.10 2.95 -17.27
CA GLN A 21 -14.36 1.60 -16.72
C GLN A 21 -13.09 0.75 -16.45
N LYS A 22 -11.89 1.36 -16.46
CA LYS A 22 -10.63 0.70 -16.11
C LYS A 22 -10.05 1.35 -14.85
N TYR A 23 -9.81 0.53 -13.84
CA TYR A 23 -9.30 1.00 -12.55
C TYR A 23 -7.78 0.80 -12.46
N GLY A 24 -7.12 1.69 -11.73
CA GLY A 24 -5.77 1.44 -11.26
C GLY A 24 -5.78 0.33 -10.21
N ILE A 25 -4.84 -0.60 -10.32
CA ILE A 25 -4.68 -1.71 -9.39
C ILE A 25 -3.55 -1.36 -8.43
N TYR A 26 -3.82 -1.55 -7.14
CA TYR A 26 -2.89 -1.30 -6.04
C TYR A 26 -2.67 -2.59 -5.27
N THR A 27 -1.43 -2.82 -4.83
CA THR A 27 -1.13 -3.90 -3.88
C THR A 27 -1.85 -3.61 -2.57
N ARG A 28 -2.58 -4.59 -2.02
CA ARG A 28 -3.28 -4.47 -0.74
C ARG A 28 -2.27 -4.61 0.42
N LEU A 29 -1.87 -3.50 1.04
CA LEU A 29 -0.83 -3.54 2.07
C LEU A 29 -1.23 -4.26 3.36
N ALA A 30 -2.52 -4.24 3.72
CA ALA A 30 -3.02 -4.92 4.91
C ALA A 30 -2.75 -6.44 4.94
N VAL A 31 -2.46 -7.08 3.80
CA VAL A 31 -2.09 -8.52 3.74
C VAL A 31 -0.60 -8.75 4.00
N PHE A 32 0.21 -7.70 3.87
CA PHE A 32 1.67 -7.77 3.93
C PHE A 32 2.24 -6.97 5.11
N SER A 33 1.42 -6.55 6.08
CA SER A 33 1.84 -5.78 7.26
C SER A 33 3.06 -6.42 7.93
N ASP A 34 2.96 -7.70 8.28
CA ASP A 34 4.00 -8.43 9.00
C ASP A 34 5.31 -8.52 8.20
N TRP A 35 5.18 -8.70 6.87
CA TRP A 35 6.34 -8.71 5.98
C TRP A 35 6.98 -7.33 5.90
N VAL A 36 6.18 -6.28 5.77
CA VAL A 36 6.64 -4.89 5.69
C VAL A 36 7.34 -4.51 7.00
N GLU A 37 6.72 -4.77 8.16
CA GLU A 37 7.29 -4.52 9.49
C GLU A 37 8.64 -5.21 9.68
N LYS A 38 8.74 -6.49 9.32
CA LYS A 38 10.00 -7.25 9.38
C LYS A 38 11.12 -6.62 8.55
N HIS A 39 10.79 -5.96 7.44
CA HIS A 39 11.76 -5.35 6.53
C HIS A 39 11.90 -3.83 6.71
N ASN A 40 11.13 -3.23 7.63
CA ASN A 40 11.22 -1.83 8.02
C ASN A 40 12.28 -1.57 9.10
N PHE A 41 13.26 -2.47 9.24
CA PHE A 41 14.36 -2.44 10.22
C PHE A 41 15.08 -1.09 10.33
N VAL A 42 15.02 -0.25 9.30
CA VAL A 42 15.72 1.05 9.23
C VAL A 42 14.93 2.20 9.88
N LEU A 43 13.59 2.11 10.02
CA LEU A 43 12.79 3.26 10.47
C LEU A 43 12.35 3.21 11.93
N GLY A 44 12.56 2.10 12.65
CA GLY A 44 12.33 2.03 14.11
C GLY A 44 10.96 2.55 14.54
N TYR A 45 9.90 2.31 13.76
CA TYR A 45 8.54 2.67 14.13
C TYR A 45 8.10 1.71 15.24
N PRO A 46 7.98 2.16 16.50
CA PRO A 46 7.49 1.30 17.54
C PRO A 46 5.99 1.06 17.31
N ASP A 47 5.55 -0.17 17.52
CA ASP A 47 4.14 -0.55 17.53
C ASP A 47 3.48 0.06 18.77
N ASP A 48 3.24 1.36 18.72
CA ASP A 48 2.41 2.07 19.68
C ASP A 48 0.96 1.97 19.19
N GLU A 49 0.11 1.36 20.03
CA GLU A 49 -1.36 1.27 19.92
C GLU A 49 -2.07 2.54 19.45
#